data_AF-A0AAU7VVD6-F1
#
_entry.id   AF-A0AAU7VVD6-F1
#
_cell.length_a   1.000
_cell.length_b   1.000
_cell.length_c   1.000
_cell.angle_alpha   90.00
_cell.angle_beta   90.00
_cell.angle_gamma   90.00
#
_symmetry.space_group_name_H-M   'P 1'
#
loop_
_entity.id
_entity.type
_entity.pdbx_description
1 polymer ?
#
loop_
_entity_poly.entity_id
_entity_poly.type
_entity_poly.pdbx_seq_one_letter_code
_entity_poly.pdbx_strand_id
1 'polypeptide(L)'
;MRATQVRPIGAGIIVLTALALSACGTGTPPPTSPDEAEEPSSAAQTPADGEEDADAASEVTVSGTGVYKIGDDIPYGGFQMHGEPAPVPDGCTWSIQDESGVVVVENQGAYAFLTDVPEYVTFHTDGCPEWEQFE
;
A
#
# COMPACT_ATOMS: atom_id res chain seq x y z
N MET A 1 33.60 16.90 40.45
CA MET A 1 34.26 15.58 40.33
C MET A 1 33.72 14.92 39.08
N ARG A 2 34.55 14.75 38.04
CA ARG A 2 34.17 14.15 36.75
C ARG A 2 34.62 12.70 36.74
N ALA A 3 33.70 11.76 36.52
CA ALA A 3 34.04 10.35 36.32
C ALA A 3 34.04 10.05 34.82
N THR A 4 35.23 9.81 34.29
CA THR A 4 35.51 9.30 32.96
C THR A 4 35.38 7.78 32.98
N GLN A 5 34.58 7.19 32.10
CA GLN A 5 34.70 5.76 31.79
C GLN A 5 34.76 5.59 30.27
N VAL A 6 35.91 5.10 29.81
CA VAL A 6 36.26 4.79 28.42
C VAL A 6 36.55 3.29 28.36
N ARG A 7 36.16 2.66 27.23
CA ARG A 7 36.71 1.43 26.58
C ARG A 7 35.70 0.27 26.43
N PRO A 8 35.91 -0.69 25.49
CA PRO A 8 36.87 -0.76 24.37
C PRO A 8 36.27 -1.11 23.00
N ILE A 9 37.12 -0.93 21.99
CA ILE A 9 37.01 -1.32 20.58
C ILE A 9 37.07 -2.86 20.46
N GLY A 10 36.07 -3.47 19.81
CA GLY A 10 36.08 -4.88 19.41
C GLY A 10 36.20 -4.99 17.89
N ALA A 11 37.41 -5.23 17.41
CA ALA A 11 37.69 -5.61 16.04
C ALA A 11 37.31 -7.09 15.82
N GLY A 12 36.52 -7.35 14.78
CA GLY A 12 36.19 -8.71 14.33
C GLY A 12 36.21 -8.75 12.81
N ILE A 13 37.30 -9.29 12.26
CA ILE A 13 37.59 -9.39 10.83
C ILE A 13 36.81 -10.55 10.19
N ILE A 14 36.28 -10.21 9.02
CA ILE A 14 35.77 -10.98 7.88
C ILE A 14 36.32 -12.42 7.72
N VAL A 15 35.44 -13.38 7.43
CA VAL A 15 35.77 -14.59 6.65
C VAL A 15 34.80 -14.71 5.47
N LEU A 16 35.34 -14.53 4.26
CA LEU A 16 34.75 -14.98 3.01
C LEU A 16 34.80 -16.51 2.94
N THR A 17 33.71 -17.13 2.53
CA THR A 17 33.76 -18.42 1.80
C THR A 17 32.77 -18.40 0.67
N ALA A 18 33.32 -18.45 -0.54
CA ALA A 18 32.64 -18.59 -1.81
C ALA A 18 32.12 -20.02 -2.00
N LEU A 19 30.92 -20.15 -2.55
CA LEU A 19 30.49 -21.33 -3.31
C LEU A 19 29.91 -20.81 -4.61
N ALA A 20 30.60 -21.15 -5.70
CA ALA A 20 30.25 -20.77 -7.04
C ALA A 20 29.63 -21.97 -7.78
N LEU A 21 28.81 -21.62 -8.78
CA LEU A 21 28.55 -22.32 -10.04
C LEU A 21 27.28 -23.20 -10.15
N SER A 22 26.54 -22.85 -11.21
CA SER A 22 25.91 -23.74 -12.20
C SER A 22 24.43 -24.06 -12.05
N ALA A 23 23.60 -23.23 -12.69
CA ALA A 23 22.59 -23.74 -13.61
C ALA A 23 22.36 -22.74 -14.75
N CYS A 24 23.07 -22.98 -15.86
CA CYS A 24 22.79 -22.39 -17.15
C CYS A 24 21.56 -23.11 -17.72
N GLY A 25 20.48 -22.39 -17.97
CA GLY A 25 19.26 -22.90 -18.60
C GLY A 25 18.89 -22.08 -19.82
N THR A 26 19.83 -21.93 -20.77
CA THR A 26 19.57 -21.28 -22.06
C THR A 26 18.99 -22.30 -23.03
N GLY A 27 17.67 -22.46 -23.00
CA GLY A 27 16.93 -23.23 -24.01
C GLY A 27 16.51 -22.32 -25.16
N THR A 28 17.27 -22.33 -26.26
CA THR A 28 16.89 -21.71 -27.54
C THR A 28 16.14 -22.73 -28.40
N PRO A 29 14.86 -22.54 -28.74
CA PRO A 29 14.28 -23.18 -29.92
C PRO A 29 14.55 -22.36 -31.20
N PRO A 30 15.01 -22.97 -32.30
CA PRO A 30 15.06 -22.34 -33.62
C PRO A 30 13.68 -22.28 -34.30
N PRO A 31 13.54 -21.50 -35.39
CA PRO A 31 12.39 -20.63 -35.61
C PRO A 31 11.28 -21.27 -36.45
N THR A 32 10.04 -20.97 -36.09
CA THR A 32 8.89 -21.07 -37.00
C THR A 32 8.30 -19.66 -37.15
N SER A 33 8.63 -19.02 -38.27
CA SER A 33 7.85 -17.93 -38.87
C SER A 33 7.47 -18.38 -40.28
N PRO A 34 6.45 -17.81 -40.94
CA PRO A 34 5.58 -16.70 -40.52
C PRO A 34 4.08 -17.04 -40.65
N ASP A 35 3.21 -16.29 -39.97
CA ASP A 35 1.98 -15.75 -40.60
C ASP A 35 1.36 -14.65 -39.72
N GLU A 36 1.29 -13.44 -40.29
CA GLU A 36 0.22 -12.44 -40.16
C GLU A 36 -0.19 -12.00 -38.73
N ALA A 37 0.34 -10.89 -38.21
CA ALA A 37 -0.21 -9.53 -38.37
C ALA A 37 -1.61 -9.32 -37.75
N GLU A 38 -1.68 -8.93 -36.47
CA GLU A 38 -2.34 -7.69 -35.97
C GLU A 38 -2.22 -7.60 -34.44
N GLU A 39 -1.74 -6.47 -33.93
CA GLU A 39 -2.04 -5.98 -32.58
C GLU A 39 -3.35 -5.18 -32.68
N PRO A 40 -4.25 -5.19 -31.67
CA PRO A 40 -3.95 -4.47 -30.43
C PRO A 40 -4.49 -5.11 -29.13
N SER A 41 -3.78 -4.81 -28.04
CA SER A 41 -4.32 -4.41 -26.72
C SER A 41 -5.64 -5.06 -26.26
N SER A 42 -5.55 -6.05 -25.37
CA SER A 42 -6.66 -6.62 -24.60
C SER A 42 -6.04 -7.22 -23.32
N ALA A 43 -6.51 -7.01 -22.10
CA ALA A 43 -7.84 -6.60 -21.66
C ALA A 43 -7.73 -5.68 -20.45
N ALA A 44 -8.63 -4.70 -20.41
CA ALA A 44 -9.07 -4.05 -19.19
C ALA A 44 -9.39 -5.12 -18.13
N GLN A 45 -8.81 -4.98 -16.94
CA GLN A 45 -9.31 -5.69 -15.77
C GLN A 45 -10.33 -4.77 -15.11
N THR A 46 -11.54 -4.80 -15.64
CA THR A 46 -12.74 -4.45 -14.88
C THR A 46 -13.22 -5.73 -14.19
N PRO A 47 -13.33 -5.77 -12.87
CA PRO A 47 -14.36 -6.56 -12.21
C PRO A 47 -15.53 -5.62 -11.98
N ALA A 48 -16.54 -5.73 -12.84
CA ALA A 48 -17.87 -5.24 -12.52
C ALA A 48 -18.67 -6.40 -11.91
N ASP A 49 -19.50 -6.02 -10.95
CA ASP A 49 -20.73 -6.69 -10.53
C ASP A 49 -20.63 -7.74 -9.43
N GLY A 50 -20.93 -7.28 -8.23
CA GLY A 50 -21.52 -8.05 -7.15
C GLY A 50 -22.59 -7.20 -6.48
N GLU A 51 -23.78 -7.14 -7.08
CA GLU A 51 -24.99 -6.66 -6.41
C GLU A 51 -25.60 -7.85 -5.64
N GLU A 52 -25.55 -7.81 -4.30
CA GLU A 52 -26.51 -8.52 -3.45
C GLU A 52 -27.04 -7.54 -2.41
N ASP A 53 -28.29 -7.12 -2.64
CA ASP A 53 -29.13 -6.31 -1.77
C ASP A 53 -29.46 -7.12 -0.50
N ALA A 54 -28.86 -6.73 0.63
CA ALA A 54 -29.29 -7.15 1.95
C ALA A 54 -29.02 -5.99 2.92
N ASP A 55 -30.06 -5.49 3.57
CA ASP A 55 -30.01 -4.59 4.73
C ASP A 55 -29.09 -5.16 5.83
N ALA A 56 -27.81 -4.89 5.69
CA ALA A 56 -26.73 -5.10 6.62
C ALA A 56 -25.86 -3.85 6.49
N ALA A 57 -25.62 -3.13 7.59
CA ALA A 57 -24.71 -2.00 7.60
C ALA A 57 -23.42 -2.41 6.89
N SER A 58 -23.20 -1.89 5.68
CA SER A 58 -22.19 -2.41 4.78
C SER A 58 -20.84 -2.03 5.38
N GLU A 59 -20.16 -3.00 5.99
CA GLU A 59 -18.81 -2.83 6.52
C GLU A 59 -17.84 -2.55 5.37
N VAL A 60 -17.59 -1.26 5.11
CA VAL A 60 -16.65 -0.85 4.07
C VAL A 60 -15.23 -1.05 4.60
N THR A 61 -14.50 -1.99 3.98
CA THR A 61 -13.08 -2.22 4.27
C THR A 61 -12.21 -1.70 3.13
N VAL A 62 -11.16 -0.95 3.44
CA VAL A 62 -10.21 -0.36 2.50
C VAL A 62 -8.79 -0.80 2.82
N SER A 63 -7.99 -1.15 1.81
CA SER A 63 -6.61 -1.59 2.08
C SER A 63 -5.77 -0.44 2.66
N GLY A 64 -4.88 -0.76 3.60
CA GLY A 64 -4.01 0.23 4.24
C GLY A 64 -2.82 0.70 3.41
N THR A 65 -2.78 0.36 2.12
CA THR A 65 -1.80 0.90 1.18
C THR A 65 -2.46 1.12 -0.17
N GLY A 66 -2.53 2.38 -0.60
CA GLY A 66 -3.19 2.76 -1.84
C GLY A 66 -3.54 4.24 -1.92
N VAL A 67 -4.15 4.60 -3.04
CA VAL A 67 -4.70 5.92 -3.31
C VAL A 67 -6.15 5.74 -3.77
N TYR A 68 -7.08 6.36 -3.06
CA TYR A 68 -8.51 6.16 -3.23
C TYR A 68 -9.21 7.50 -3.41
N LYS A 69 -9.99 7.68 -4.47
CA LYS A 69 -10.79 8.89 -4.67
C LYS A 69 -11.99 8.86 -3.73
N ILE A 70 -12.09 9.88 -2.87
CA ILE A 70 -13.17 9.96 -1.88
C ILE A 70 -14.49 10.28 -2.61
N GLY A 71 -15.52 9.51 -2.32
CA GLY A 71 -16.83 9.53 -2.97
C GLY A 71 -16.95 8.67 -4.23
N ASP A 72 -15.87 8.06 -4.71
CA ASP A 72 -15.85 7.18 -5.90
C ASP A 72 -15.35 5.79 -5.52
N ASP A 73 -14.11 5.68 -5.05
CA ASP A 73 -13.48 4.43 -4.63
C ASP A 73 -13.75 4.11 -3.15
N ILE A 74 -13.86 5.16 -2.32
CA ILE A 74 -14.10 5.07 -0.88
C ILE A 74 -15.24 6.03 -0.49
N PRO A 75 -16.30 5.57 0.22
CA PRO A 75 -17.39 6.44 0.62
C PRO A 75 -16.96 7.45 1.68
N TYR A 76 -17.71 8.54 1.79
CA TYR A 76 -17.57 9.49 2.88
C TYR A 76 -17.93 8.82 4.21
N GLY A 77 -17.17 9.08 5.28
CA GLY A 77 -17.39 8.44 6.58
C GLY A 77 -16.18 8.48 7.51
N GLY A 78 -16.32 7.91 8.70
CA GLY A 78 -15.22 7.66 9.63
C GLY A 78 -14.61 6.29 9.38
N PHE A 79 -13.28 6.20 9.37
CA PHE A 79 -12.54 4.96 9.16
C PHE A 79 -11.54 4.75 10.28
N GLN A 80 -11.47 3.53 10.80
CA GLN A 80 -10.51 3.11 11.82
C GLN A 80 -9.63 1.99 11.30
N MET A 81 -8.38 1.92 11.71
CA MET A 81 -7.53 0.77 11.38
C MET A 81 -8.09 -0.50 12.06
N HIS A 82 -8.19 -1.58 11.30
CA HIS A 82 -8.65 -2.87 11.76
C HIS A 82 -7.70 -3.42 12.84
N GLY A 83 -8.26 -3.89 13.95
CA GLY A 83 -7.51 -4.44 15.10
C GLY A 83 -7.21 -3.47 16.25
N GLU A 84 -8.20 -2.71 16.72
CA GLU A 84 -8.21 -1.81 17.90
C GLU A 84 -7.19 -2.08 19.05
N PRO A 85 -6.79 -1.03 19.80
CA PRO A 85 -6.04 0.14 19.39
C PRO A 85 -4.55 -0.15 19.64
N ALA A 86 -3.90 -0.86 18.70
CA ALA A 86 -2.44 -0.92 18.69
C ALA A 86 -1.91 0.49 18.34
N PRO A 87 -0.75 0.91 18.88
CA PRO A 87 -0.09 2.09 18.34
C PRO A 87 0.04 1.94 16.82
N VAL A 88 -0.15 3.05 16.10
CA VAL A 88 0.02 3.10 14.64
C VAL A 88 1.34 2.40 14.30
N PRO A 89 1.33 1.34 13.47
CA PRO A 89 2.54 0.58 13.20
C PRO A 89 3.60 1.50 12.60
N ASP A 90 4.87 1.26 12.96
CA ASP A 90 5.98 2.01 12.39
C ASP A 90 5.94 1.96 10.86
N GLY A 91 5.86 3.14 10.23
CA GLY A 91 5.78 3.28 8.78
C GLY A 91 4.36 3.43 8.22
N CYS A 92 3.30 3.31 9.03
CA CYS A 92 1.96 3.67 8.59
C CYS A 92 1.80 5.19 8.52
N THR A 93 1.46 5.68 7.33
CA THR A 93 1.16 7.08 7.08
C THR A 93 -0.08 7.19 6.21
N TRP A 94 -0.86 8.25 6.44
CA TRP A 94 -1.96 8.58 5.56
C TRP A 94 -2.20 10.08 5.49
N SER A 95 -2.76 10.50 4.36
CA SER A 95 -3.08 11.89 4.06
C SER A 95 -4.25 11.98 3.10
N ILE A 96 -4.91 13.12 3.09
CA ILE A 96 -5.91 13.49 2.09
C ILE A 96 -5.28 14.59 1.25
N GLN A 97 -5.28 14.40 -0.06
CA GLN A 97 -4.69 15.33 -1.03
C GLN A 97 -5.77 15.83 -1.99
N ASP A 98 -5.66 17.08 -2.42
CA ASP A 98 -6.49 17.59 -3.52
C ASP A 98 -5.94 17.22 -4.91
N GLU A 99 -6.66 17.62 -5.96
CA GLU A 99 -6.30 17.35 -7.37
C GLU A 99 -4.89 17.83 -7.77
N SER A 100 -4.33 18.80 -7.06
CA SER A 100 -2.97 19.34 -7.26
C SER A 100 -1.89 18.57 -6.48
N GLY A 101 -2.28 17.56 -5.69
CA GLY A 101 -1.39 16.80 -4.81
C GLY A 101 -0.98 17.55 -3.55
N VAL A 102 -1.69 18.60 -3.17
CA VAL A 102 -1.44 19.31 -1.90
C VAL A 102 -2.17 18.58 -0.78
N VAL A 103 -1.45 18.31 0.30
CA VAL A 103 -2.01 17.65 1.49
C VAL A 103 -2.92 18.63 2.22
N VAL A 104 -4.22 18.34 2.21
CA VAL A 104 -5.25 19.12 2.91
C VAL A 104 -5.45 18.62 4.34
N VAL A 105 -5.27 17.32 4.56
CA VAL A 105 -5.33 16.68 5.87
C VAL A 105 -4.20 15.66 5.98
N GLU A 106 -3.37 15.78 7.01
CA GLU A 106 -2.41 14.75 7.40
C GLU A 106 -2.69 14.40 8.85
N ASN A 107 -2.81 13.12 9.17
CA ASN A 107 -3.01 12.72 10.55
C ASN A 107 -2.40 11.34 10.76
N GLN A 108 -1.39 11.24 11.61
CA GLN A 108 -0.55 10.05 11.81
C GLN A 108 -1.15 9.14 12.90
N GLY A 109 -2.47 9.05 12.92
CA GLY A 109 -3.27 8.34 13.92
C GLY A 109 -4.01 7.14 13.32
N ALA A 110 -4.69 6.38 14.18
CA ALA A 110 -5.45 5.17 13.79
C ALA A 110 -6.84 5.44 13.21
N TYR A 111 -7.22 6.72 13.01
CA TYR A 111 -8.56 7.13 12.60
C TYR A 111 -8.50 8.19 11.50
N ALA A 112 -9.23 7.99 10.41
CA ALA A 112 -9.40 8.94 9.31
C ALA A 112 -10.86 9.38 9.20
N PHE A 113 -11.10 10.68 9.07
CA PHE A 113 -12.45 11.24 8.94
C PHE A 113 -12.61 11.86 7.56
N LEU A 114 -13.36 11.18 6.71
CA LEU A 114 -13.62 11.56 5.32
C LEU A 114 -15.01 12.18 5.20
N THR A 115 -15.41 13.01 6.17
CA THR A 115 -16.78 13.55 6.26
C THR A 115 -16.87 15.03 5.87
N ASP A 116 -15.78 15.79 6.01
CA ASP A 116 -15.70 17.22 5.73
C ASP A 116 -14.49 17.53 4.84
N VAL A 117 -14.43 16.85 3.70
CA VAL A 117 -13.36 17.05 2.70
C VAL A 117 -13.95 17.62 1.41
N PRO A 118 -13.22 18.49 0.70
CA PRO A 118 -13.69 19.02 -0.58
C PRO A 118 -13.88 17.89 -1.60
N GLU A 119 -14.74 18.11 -2.60
CA GLU A 119 -14.88 17.20 -3.73
C GLU A 119 -13.56 17.02 -4.49
N TYR A 120 -13.37 15.85 -5.11
CA TYR A 120 -12.17 15.47 -5.90
C TYR A 120 -10.86 15.28 -5.13
N VAL A 121 -10.93 15.03 -3.82
CA VAL A 121 -9.75 14.63 -3.05
C VAL A 121 -9.47 13.13 -3.11
N THR A 122 -8.22 12.77 -2.86
CA THR A 122 -7.76 11.39 -2.75
C THR A 122 -7.29 11.10 -1.33
N PHE A 123 -7.70 9.96 -0.79
CA PHE A 123 -7.15 9.36 0.42
C PHE A 123 -5.91 8.54 0.05
N HIS A 124 -4.75 8.94 0.55
CA HIS A 124 -3.49 8.24 0.40
C HIS A 124 -3.18 7.55 1.72
N THR A 125 -2.91 6.25 1.68
CA THR A 125 -2.46 5.47 2.83
C THR A 125 -1.31 4.58 2.40
N ASP A 126 -0.30 4.42 3.25
CA ASP A 126 0.89 3.62 2.98
C ASP A 126 1.33 2.93 4.27
N GLY A 127 1.59 1.61 4.19
CA GLY A 127 2.10 0.84 5.32
C GLY A 127 1.11 0.64 6.48
N CYS A 128 -0.16 0.98 6.30
CA CYS A 128 -1.19 0.86 7.33
C CYS A 128 -1.88 -0.51 7.30
N PRO A 129 -2.50 -0.92 8.42
CA PRO A 129 -3.51 -1.98 8.42
C PRO A 129 -4.71 -1.59 7.56
N GLU A 130 -5.57 -2.56 7.26
CA GLU A 130 -6.85 -2.30 6.59
C GLU A 130 -7.69 -1.31 7.41
N TRP A 131 -8.44 -0.47 6.71
CA TRP A 131 -9.33 0.53 7.26
C TRP A 131 -10.76 0.03 7.22
N GLU A 132 -11.46 0.12 8.34
CA GLU A 132 -12.84 -0.29 8.49
C GLU A 132 -13.70 0.94 8.78
N GLN A 133 -14.80 1.11 8.04
CA GLN A 133 -15.73 2.19 8.29
C GLN A 133 -16.48 1.98 9.61
N PHE A 134 -16.59 3.03 10.42
CA PHE A 134 -17.40 3.06 11.63
C PHE A 134 -18.40 4.21 11.58
N GLU A 135 -19.60 3.96 12.12
CA GLU A 135 -20.69 4.94 12.27
C GLU A 135 -20.61 5.72 13.59
#